data_AF-A0A2D8A7T7-F1
#
_entry.id   AF-A0A2D8A7T7-F1
#
_cell.length_a   1.000
_cell.length_b   1.000
_cell.length_c   1.000
_cell.angle_alpha   90.00
_cell.angle_beta   90.00
_cell.angle_gamma   90.00
#
_symmetry.space_group_name_H-M   'P 1'
#
loop_
_entity.id
_entity.type
_entity.pdbx_description
1 polymer ?
#
loop_
_entity_poly.entity_id
_entity_poly.type
_entity_poly.pdbx_seq_one_letter_code
_entity_poly.pdbx_strand_id
1 'polypeptide(L)'
;MINDFLPAAPVNARELSQQVKNGELFTSGEFTGFDMTGEDLSGGVFNHVHFRDCLFSEVNLQDALFNQCSFSNCKMTSLLGKNVSFIRSQFVDCRFADNDQQSFNFVECGMEGSQFSQCTIKGGVFQQTDLSRSHFFECQFDTAVMNNCQLRQARFIRCNMLKTTVNECSFADNTFDQSDFTQVFIRAADLSGSDFSGRVICLSQLINCDLSNTQFRRCDMRQTGFSGSNLNGCDFSEADLEMANLYQARLSGVKFHAANLQKASLQSADINSCDLSKAELAMAQLTKANIQLSIFSSARLTYTDMSHTLLFQCDFSNSDMSMAKLHESFEEKCLWNGANRSAAQGTNEQLKRAEQWSK
;
A
#
# COMPACT_ATOMS: atom_id res chain seq x y z
N MET A 1 10.51 -39.75 -43.22
CA MET A 1 10.98 -38.36 -43.30
C MET A 1 9.77 -37.47 -43.41
N ILE A 2 9.15 -37.13 -42.28
CA ILE A 2 8.33 -35.92 -42.22
C ILE A 2 9.39 -34.83 -42.16
N ASN A 3 9.57 -34.10 -43.26
CA ASN A 3 10.36 -32.88 -43.24
C ASN A 3 9.56 -31.90 -42.39
N ASP A 4 9.91 -31.80 -41.12
CA ASP A 4 9.57 -30.66 -40.28
C ASP A 4 10.25 -29.44 -40.89
N PHE A 5 9.61 -28.86 -41.91
CA PHE A 5 9.87 -27.47 -42.28
C PHE A 5 9.40 -26.65 -41.10
N LEU A 6 10.31 -26.36 -40.18
CA LEU A 6 10.13 -25.24 -39.28
C LEU A 6 9.83 -24.03 -40.17
N PRO A 7 8.71 -23.31 -39.93
CA PRO A 7 8.39 -22.12 -40.68
C PRO A 7 9.58 -21.15 -40.61
N ALA A 8 9.85 -20.47 -41.72
CA ALA A 8 10.96 -19.52 -41.77
C ALA A 8 10.73 -18.43 -40.71
N ALA A 9 11.79 -18.03 -40.00
CA ALA A 9 11.68 -16.96 -39.02
C ALA A 9 11.11 -15.70 -39.71
N PRO A 10 10.11 -15.04 -39.10
CA PRO A 10 9.45 -13.90 -39.72
C PRO A 10 10.45 -12.74 -39.83
N VAL A 11 10.50 -12.07 -40.98
CA VAL A 11 11.44 -10.97 -41.21
C VAL A 11 10.82 -9.59 -40.95
N ASN A 12 9.52 -9.53 -40.69
CA ASN A 12 8.78 -8.32 -40.32
C ASN A 12 7.54 -8.64 -39.45
N ALA A 13 6.91 -7.61 -38.90
CA ALA A 13 5.77 -7.74 -38.00
C ALA A 13 4.54 -8.42 -38.63
N ARG A 14 4.29 -8.17 -39.92
CA ARG A 14 3.13 -8.73 -40.63
C ARG A 14 3.26 -10.24 -40.84
N GLU A 15 4.46 -10.69 -41.18
CA GLU A 15 4.76 -12.13 -41.26
C GLU A 15 4.63 -12.80 -39.90
N LEU A 16 5.14 -12.15 -38.84
CA LEU A 16 5.00 -12.66 -37.47
C LEU A 16 3.52 -12.84 -37.10
N SER A 17 2.70 -11.82 -37.36
CA SER A 17 1.25 -11.81 -37.16
C SER A 17 0.57 -12.97 -37.92
N GLN A 18 0.90 -13.19 -39.19
CA GLN A 18 0.37 -14.31 -39.97
C GLN A 18 0.75 -15.67 -39.39
N GLN A 19 2.00 -15.83 -38.97
CA GLN A 19 2.49 -17.06 -38.36
C GLN A 19 1.78 -17.37 -37.04
N VAL A 20 1.57 -16.36 -36.19
CA VAL A 20 0.74 -16.49 -34.98
C VAL A 20 -0.67 -16.97 -35.34
N LYS A 21 -1.30 -16.39 -36.38
CA LYS A 21 -2.64 -16.81 -36.81
C LYS A 21 -2.71 -18.21 -37.41
N ASN A 22 -1.59 -18.72 -37.92
CA ASN A 22 -1.48 -20.10 -38.36
C ASN A 22 -1.26 -21.08 -37.21
N GLY A 23 -1.18 -20.61 -35.96
CA GLY A 23 -0.99 -21.44 -34.77
C GLY A 23 0.47 -21.82 -34.51
N GLU A 24 1.42 -21.08 -35.09
CA GLU A 24 2.83 -21.33 -34.87
C GLU A 24 3.24 -20.98 -33.43
N LEU A 25 4.08 -21.84 -32.85
CA LEU A 25 4.65 -21.64 -31.52
C LEU A 25 6.08 -21.13 -31.67
N PHE A 26 6.39 -20.01 -31.03
CA PHE A 26 7.74 -19.46 -31.04
C PHE A 26 8.47 -19.99 -29.81
N THR A 27 9.52 -20.81 -30.01
CA THR A 27 10.30 -21.42 -28.91
C THR A 27 11.65 -20.78 -28.69
N SER A 28 12.07 -19.92 -29.62
CA SER A 28 13.20 -19.00 -29.53
C SER A 28 13.09 -18.00 -30.69
N GLY A 29 13.80 -16.88 -30.60
CA GLY A 29 13.87 -15.91 -31.70
C GLY A 29 14.32 -14.55 -31.22
N GLU A 30 14.81 -13.73 -32.13
CA GLU A 30 15.08 -12.32 -31.88
C GLU A 30 14.37 -11.47 -32.95
N PHE A 31 13.54 -10.56 -32.50
CA PHE A 31 12.84 -9.57 -33.33
C PHE A 31 13.32 -8.19 -32.93
N THR A 32 14.05 -7.55 -33.84
CA THR A 32 14.69 -6.27 -33.58
C THR A 32 14.16 -5.20 -34.53
N GLY A 33 13.69 -4.09 -33.97
CA GLY A 33 13.19 -2.94 -34.74
C GLY A 33 11.85 -3.17 -35.44
N PHE A 34 11.08 -4.18 -35.03
CA PHE A 34 9.78 -4.46 -35.64
C PHE A 34 8.77 -3.39 -35.20
N ASP A 35 8.16 -2.74 -36.19
CA ASP A 35 6.96 -1.95 -35.99
C ASP A 35 5.73 -2.85 -36.14
N MET A 36 5.11 -3.18 -35.01
CA MET A 36 3.94 -4.05 -34.95
C MET A 36 2.63 -3.27 -34.94
N THR A 37 2.65 -1.98 -35.29
CA THR A 37 1.47 -1.12 -35.13
C THR A 37 0.22 -1.70 -35.82
N GLY A 38 -0.83 -1.93 -35.04
CA GLY A 38 -2.12 -2.48 -35.51
C GLY A 38 -2.12 -3.97 -35.87
N GLU A 39 -1.01 -4.68 -35.65
CA GLU A 39 -0.94 -6.13 -35.91
C GLU A 39 -1.73 -6.94 -34.85
N ASP A 40 -2.12 -8.15 -35.24
CA ASP A 40 -2.91 -9.05 -34.40
C ASP A 40 -2.07 -10.28 -33.99
N LEU A 41 -1.56 -10.25 -32.76
CA LEU A 41 -0.83 -11.37 -32.16
C LEU A 41 -1.70 -12.15 -31.16
N SER A 42 -3.03 -12.01 -31.21
CA SER A 42 -3.91 -12.71 -30.28
C SER A 42 -3.80 -14.23 -30.42
N GLY A 43 -3.79 -14.92 -29.28
CA GLY A 43 -3.51 -16.35 -29.14
C GLY A 43 -2.04 -16.74 -29.32
N GLY A 44 -1.15 -15.78 -29.58
CA GLY A 44 0.27 -16.04 -29.79
C GLY A 44 0.95 -16.61 -28.55
N VAL A 45 1.79 -17.63 -28.75
CA VAL A 45 2.59 -18.25 -27.69
C VAL A 45 4.07 -18.08 -28.01
N PHE A 46 4.73 -17.28 -27.19
CA PHE A 46 6.14 -16.92 -27.30
C PHE A 46 6.89 -17.48 -26.10
N ASN A 47 7.87 -18.35 -26.34
CA ASN A 47 8.77 -18.90 -25.35
C ASN A 47 10.20 -18.50 -25.73
N HIS A 48 10.96 -17.93 -24.80
CA HIS A 48 12.37 -17.54 -25.03
C HIS A 48 12.60 -16.62 -26.24
N VAL A 49 11.63 -15.73 -26.52
CA VAL A 49 11.74 -14.76 -27.62
C VAL A 49 12.26 -13.42 -27.10
N HIS A 50 13.14 -12.80 -27.86
CA HIS A 50 13.74 -11.52 -27.58
C HIS A 50 13.15 -10.45 -28.50
N PHE A 51 12.50 -9.44 -27.93
CA PHE A 51 12.02 -8.25 -28.64
C PHE A 51 12.91 -7.07 -28.28
N ARG A 52 13.54 -6.44 -29.26
CA ARG A 52 14.44 -5.29 -29.07
C ARG A 52 14.04 -4.14 -29.96
N ASP A 53 13.96 -2.94 -29.38
CA ASP A 53 13.64 -1.71 -30.13
C ASP A 53 12.31 -1.82 -30.92
N CYS A 54 11.38 -2.66 -30.45
CA CYS A 54 10.11 -2.89 -31.12
C CYS A 54 9.04 -1.89 -30.68
N LEU A 55 8.16 -1.54 -31.61
CA LEU A 55 6.96 -0.76 -31.35
C LEU A 55 5.74 -1.67 -31.32
N PHE A 56 5.08 -1.73 -30.17
CA PHE A 56 3.78 -2.36 -29.99
C PHE A 56 2.75 -1.25 -29.78
N SER A 57 2.21 -0.71 -30.88
CA SER A 57 1.13 0.29 -30.81
C SER A 57 -0.17 -0.31 -31.32
N GLU A 58 -1.25 -0.23 -30.53
CA GLU A 58 -2.57 -0.75 -30.96
C GLU A 58 -2.55 -2.25 -31.34
N VAL A 59 -1.58 -3.01 -30.80
CA VAL A 59 -1.42 -4.44 -31.07
C VAL A 59 -2.49 -5.22 -30.31
N ASN A 60 -3.17 -6.14 -30.98
CA ASN A 60 -4.04 -7.09 -30.30
C ASN A 60 -3.23 -8.25 -29.71
N LEU A 61 -3.20 -8.34 -28.39
CA LEU A 61 -2.54 -9.37 -27.61
C LEU A 61 -3.54 -10.29 -26.87
N GLN A 62 -4.83 -10.27 -27.22
CA GLN A 62 -5.85 -11.08 -26.58
C GLN A 62 -5.39 -12.54 -26.41
N ASP A 63 -5.41 -13.05 -25.17
CA ASP A 63 -4.98 -14.39 -24.78
C ASP A 63 -3.53 -14.77 -25.20
N ALA A 64 -2.67 -13.78 -25.50
CA ALA A 64 -1.27 -14.02 -25.82
C ALA A 64 -0.47 -14.39 -24.54
N LEU A 65 0.48 -15.29 -24.72
CA LEU A 65 1.37 -15.78 -23.68
C LEU A 65 2.83 -15.52 -24.05
N PHE A 66 3.54 -14.81 -23.17
CA PHE A 66 4.97 -14.57 -23.25
C PHE A 66 5.66 -15.21 -22.05
N ASN A 67 6.37 -16.32 -22.30
CA ASN A 67 7.04 -17.09 -21.28
C ASN A 67 8.56 -16.99 -21.46
N GLN A 68 9.27 -16.56 -20.42
CA GLN A 68 10.72 -16.40 -20.44
C GLN A 68 11.24 -15.55 -21.61
N CYS A 69 10.44 -14.55 -22.02
CA CYS A 69 10.79 -13.62 -23.09
C CYS A 69 11.54 -12.40 -22.52
N SER A 70 12.23 -11.66 -23.39
CA SER A 70 12.82 -10.37 -23.02
C SER A 70 12.36 -9.26 -23.93
N PHE A 71 12.06 -8.11 -23.35
CA PHE A 71 11.73 -6.88 -24.03
C PHE A 71 12.77 -5.84 -23.64
N SER A 72 13.43 -5.23 -24.62
CA SER A 72 14.46 -4.22 -24.37
C SER A 72 14.20 -3.00 -25.23
N ASN A 73 14.06 -1.84 -24.58
CA ASN A 73 13.74 -0.57 -25.24
C ASN A 73 12.47 -0.64 -26.12
N CYS A 74 11.51 -1.48 -25.72
CA CYS A 74 10.24 -1.62 -26.42
C CYS A 74 9.25 -0.54 -25.95
N LYS A 75 8.44 -0.06 -26.88
CA LYS A 75 7.32 0.85 -26.59
C LYS A 75 6.01 0.08 -26.74
N MET A 76 5.17 0.14 -25.72
CA MET A 76 3.92 -0.61 -25.60
C MET A 76 2.78 0.38 -25.34
N THR A 77 2.12 0.80 -26.40
CA THR A 77 1.13 1.87 -26.37
C THR A 77 -0.24 1.35 -26.83
N SER A 78 -1.28 1.65 -26.04
CA SER A 78 -2.66 1.29 -26.38
C SER A 78 -2.85 -0.17 -26.80
N LEU A 79 -2.20 -1.09 -26.10
CA LEU A 79 -2.33 -2.53 -26.31
C LEU A 79 -3.79 -2.97 -26.15
N LEU A 80 -4.23 -3.84 -27.04
CA LEU A 80 -5.59 -4.36 -27.07
C LEU A 80 -5.63 -5.81 -26.58
N GLY A 81 -6.77 -6.21 -26.03
CA GLY A 81 -7.03 -7.57 -25.59
C GLY A 81 -6.98 -7.76 -24.08
N LYS A 82 -7.44 -8.93 -23.64
CA LYS A 82 -7.54 -9.37 -22.25
C LYS A 82 -6.76 -10.66 -22.06
N ASN A 83 -6.50 -10.99 -20.80
CA ASN A 83 -5.81 -12.23 -20.38
C ASN A 83 -4.38 -12.36 -20.95
N VAL A 84 -3.72 -11.23 -21.20
CA VAL A 84 -2.33 -11.23 -21.65
C VAL A 84 -1.44 -11.63 -20.49
N SER A 85 -0.62 -12.66 -20.69
CA SER A 85 0.21 -13.21 -19.62
C SER A 85 1.69 -13.12 -19.97
N PHE A 86 2.45 -12.46 -19.10
CA PHE A 86 3.89 -12.44 -19.10
C PHE A 86 4.37 -13.27 -17.91
N ILE A 87 5.11 -14.34 -18.17
CA ILE A 87 5.60 -15.28 -17.17
C ILE A 87 7.12 -15.31 -17.26
N ARG A 88 7.81 -15.08 -16.14
CA ARG A 88 9.29 -15.10 -16.05
C ARG A 88 9.99 -14.25 -17.10
N SER A 89 9.33 -13.19 -17.56
CA SER A 89 9.79 -12.34 -18.65
C SER A 89 10.47 -11.07 -18.12
N GLN A 90 11.36 -10.50 -18.92
CA GLN A 90 12.18 -9.35 -18.53
C GLN A 90 11.84 -8.12 -19.38
N PHE A 91 11.72 -6.97 -18.75
CA PHE A 91 11.44 -5.68 -19.38
C PHE A 91 12.51 -4.69 -18.93
N VAL A 92 13.40 -4.36 -19.85
CA VAL A 92 14.50 -3.40 -19.62
C VAL A 92 14.21 -2.16 -20.43
N ASP A 93 14.17 -1.00 -19.76
CA ASP A 93 13.91 0.31 -20.37
C ASP A 93 12.63 0.36 -21.23
N CYS A 94 11.62 -0.44 -20.85
CA CYS A 94 10.36 -0.50 -21.57
C CYS A 94 9.40 0.61 -21.10
N ARG A 95 8.57 1.08 -22.05
CA ARG A 95 7.54 2.09 -21.78
C ARG A 95 6.16 1.55 -22.08
N PHE A 96 5.28 1.62 -21.11
CA PHE A 96 3.87 1.31 -21.21
C PHE A 96 3.09 2.61 -21.16
N ALA A 97 2.34 2.93 -22.22
CA ALA A 97 1.55 4.15 -22.29
C ALA A 97 0.12 3.89 -22.73
N ASP A 98 -0.84 4.60 -22.15
CA ASP A 98 -2.24 4.64 -22.63
C ASP A 98 -2.90 3.26 -22.76
N ASN A 99 -2.50 2.32 -21.89
CA ASN A 99 -3.00 0.95 -21.93
C ASN A 99 -4.18 0.79 -20.97
N ASP A 100 -5.32 0.30 -21.46
CA ASP A 100 -6.42 -0.21 -20.64
C ASP A 100 -6.22 -1.71 -20.40
N GLN A 101 -5.40 -2.02 -19.40
CA GLN A 101 -4.96 -3.35 -19.04
C GLN A 101 -6.02 -4.03 -18.18
N GLN A 102 -7.02 -4.60 -18.85
CA GLN A 102 -7.92 -5.55 -18.23
C GLN A 102 -7.27 -6.93 -18.18
N SER A 103 -7.02 -7.42 -16.96
CA SER A 103 -6.49 -8.78 -16.73
C SER A 103 -5.12 -9.06 -17.35
N PHE A 104 -4.21 -8.07 -17.36
CA PHE A 104 -2.79 -8.33 -17.65
C PHE A 104 -2.16 -9.00 -16.43
N ASN A 105 -1.45 -10.09 -16.67
CA ASN A 105 -0.78 -10.85 -15.63
C ASN A 105 0.73 -10.79 -15.84
N PHE A 106 1.44 -10.27 -14.86
CA PHE A 106 2.89 -10.31 -14.76
C PHE A 106 3.25 -11.26 -13.62
N VAL A 107 3.82 -12.41 -13.96
CA VAL A 107 4.17 -13.46 -12.99
C VAL A 107 5.67 -13.70 -13.05
N GLU A 108 6.36 -13.52 -11.93
CA GLU A 108 7.81 -13.69 -11.80
C GLU A 108 8.60 -12.82 -12.81
N CYS A 109 8.08 -11.64 -13.17
CA CYS A 109 8.69 -10.77 -14.17
C CYS A 109 9.72 -9.80 -13.55
N GLY A 110 10.74 -9.43 -14.32
CA GLY A 110 11.61 -8.31 -13.99
C GLY A 110 11.22 -7.10 -14.82
N MET A 111 10.83 -6.01 -14.16
CA MET A 111 10.36 -4.78 -14.78
C MET A 111 11.05 -3.56 -14.18
N GLU A 112 12.25 -3.76 -13.64
CA GLU A 112 13.03 -2.74 -12.95
C GLU A 112 13.24 -1.51 -13.85
N GLY A 113 12.94 -0.33 -13.33
CA GLY A 113 13.09 0.94 -14.07
C GLY A 113 12.06 1.19 -15.18
N SER A 114 11.13 0.25 -15.42
CA SER A 114 10.09 0.41 -16.44
C SER A 114 9.19 1.61 -16.16
N GLN A 115 8.66 2.20 -17.23
CA GLN A 115 7.83 3.40 -17.15
C GLN A 115 6.40 3.07 -17.56
N PHE A 116 5.45 3.50 -16.75
CA PHE A 116 4.01 3.39 -16.97
C PHE A 116 3.40 4.78 -16.93
N SER A 117 2.76 5.20 -18.02
CA SER A 117 2.12 6.51 -18.11
C SER A 117 0.69 6.36 -18.59
N GLN A 118 -0.27 6.91 -17.85
CA GLN A 118 -1.69 6.93 -18.25
C GLN A 118 -2.28 5.53 -18.49
N CYS A 119 -1.68 4.50 -17.87
CA CYS A 119 -2.21 3.14 -17.89
C CYS A 119 -3.35 2.98 -16.88
N THR A 120 -4.40 2.27 -17.28
CA THR A 120 -5.44 1.74 -16.39
C THR A 120 -5.21 0.26 -16.18
N ILE A 121 -4.83 -0.15 -14.98
CA ILE A 121 -4.61 -1.54 -14.60
C ILE A 121 -5.84 -2.00 -13.82
N LYS A 122 -6.84 -2.51 -14.54
CA LYS A 122 -8.10 -2.94 -13.93
C LYS A 122 -8.11 -4.44 -13.71
N GLY A 123 -8.01 -4.86 -12.45
CA GLY A 123 -7.92 -6.27 -12.08
C GLY A 123 -6.65 -6.98 -12.59
N GLY A 124 -5.66 -6.22 -13.05
CA GLY A 124 -4.35 -6.76 -13.41
C GLY A 124 -3.62 -7.33 -12.21
N VAL A 125 -2.81 -8.36 -12.44
CA VAL A 125 -2.08 -9.10 -11.40
C VAL A 125 -0.58 -8.95 -11.61
N PHE A 126 0.11 -8.49 -10.57
CA PHE A 126 1.56 -8.59 -10.43
C PHE A 126 1.85 -9.61 -9.33
N GLN A 127 2.48 -10.72 -9.69
CA GLN A 127 2.86 -11.78 -8.78
C GLN A 127 4.37 -11.94 -8.84
N GLN A 128 5.06 -11.79 -7.70
CA GLN A 128 6.51 -11.97 -7.62
C GLN A 128 7.29 -11.14 -8.65
N THR A 129 6.79 -9.94 -8.96
CA THR A 129 7.37 -9.07 -9.99
C THR A 129 8.29 -8.03 -9.34
N ASP A 130 9.45 -7.82 -9.95
CA ASP A 130 10.33 -6.71 -9.58
C ASP A 130 9.94 -5.44 -10.34
N LEU A 131 9.41 -4.47 -9.62
CA LEU A 131 9.02 -3.13 -10.07
C LEU A 131 9.90 -2.06 -9.42
N SER A 132 11.09 -2.44 -8.95
CA SER A 132 12.01 -1.51 -8.31
C SER A 132 12.41 -0.40 -9.29
N ARG A 133 12.53 0.84 -8.79
CA ARG A 133 12.83 2.05 -9.58
C ARG A 133 11.85 2.34 -10.73
N SER A 134 10.73 1.64 -10.81
CA SER A 134 9.72 1.89 -11.84
C SER A 134 8.97 3.19 -11.59
N HIS A 135 8.50 3.80 -12.68
CA HIS A 135 7.83 5.09 -12.65
C HIS A 135 6.38 4.90 -13.11
N PHE A 136 5.44 5.23 -12.24
CA PHE A 136 4.01 5.25 -12.53
C PHE A 136 3.54 6.69 -12.53
N PHE A 137 2.97 7.13 -13.65
CA PHE A 137 2.54 8.49 -13.87
C PHE A 137 1.10 8.50 -14.38
N GLU A 138 0.20 9.11 -13.61
CA GLU A 138 -1.23 9.19 -13.97
C GLU A 138 -1.88 7.81 -14.20
N CYS A 139 -1.37 6.77 -13.53
CA CYS A 139 -1.90 5.42 -13.61
C CYS A 139 -3.09 5.19 -12.66
N GLN A 140 -4.06 4.39 -13.10
CA GLN A 140 -5.18 3.91 -12.28
C GLN A 140 -4.99 2.42 -11.98
N PHE A 141 -5.07 2.00 -10.72
CA PHE A 141 -4.87 0.60 -10.29
C PHE A 141 -6.15 -0.04 -9.77
N ASP A 142 -7.30 0.37 -10.32
CA ASP A 142 -8.63 -0.07 -9.90
C ASP A 142 -8.69 -1.59 -9.72
N THR A 143 -8.82 -2.06 -8.47
CA THR A 143 -8.90 -3.49 -8.13
C THR A 143 -7.68 -4.34 -8.55
N ALA A 144 -6.56 -3.71 -8.91
CA ALA A 144 -5.32 -4.44 -9.21
C ALA A 144 -4.82 -5.21 -7.98
N VAL A 145 -4.06 -6.28 -8.24
CA VAL A 145 -3.48 -7.13 -7.20
C VAL A 145 -1.97 -7.18 -7.37
N MET A 146 -1.24 -6.83 -6.31
CA MET A 146 0.20 -6.95 -6.22
C MET A 146 0.54 -7.91 -5.09
N ASN A 147 1.20 -9.01 -5.39
CA ASN A 147 1.57 -10.03 -4.43
C ASN A 147 3.07 -10.28 -4.51
N ASN A 148 3.75 -10.25 -3.37
CA ASN A 148 5.18 -10.59 -3.29
C ASN A 148 6.05 -9.76 -4.25
N CYS A 149 5.64 -8.52 -4.54
CA CYS A 149 6.35 -7.66 -5.47
C CYS A 149 7.43 -6.84 -4.76
N GLN A 150 8.50 -6.53 -5.50
CA GLN A 150 9.54 -5.61 -5.06
C GLN A 150 9.26 -4.25 -5.67
N LEU A 151 9.11 -3.22 -4.84
CA LEU A 151 8.72 -1.87 -5.26
C LEU A 151 9.72 -0.83 -4.73
N ARG A 152 10.96 -1.23 -4.43
CA ARG A 152 11.97 -0.31 -3.86
C ARG A 152 12.23 0.86 -4.80
N GLN A 153 12.22 2.09 -4.27
CA GLN A 153 12.44 3.33 -5.03
C GLN A 153 11.47 3.56 -6.20
N ALA A 154 10.33 2.85 -6.22
CA ALA A 154 9.29 3.12 -7.20
C ALA A 154 8.62 4.48 -6.92
N ARG A 155 8.22 5.15 -8.00
CA ARG A 155 7.60 6.49 -7.95
C ARG A 155 6.18 6.41 -8.47
N PHE A 156 5.23 6.85 -7.67
CA PHE A 156 3.83 6.98 -8.04
C PHE A 156 3.47 8.45 -8.05
N ILE A 157 3.15 8.98 -9.22
CA ILE A 157 2.87 10.40 -9.42
C ILE A 157 1.47 10.51 -10.01
N ARG A 158 0.55 11.16 -9.28
CA ARG A 158 -0.86 11.30 -9.65
C ARG A 158 -1.53 9.96 -9.93
N CYS A 159 -1.15 8.93 -9.19
CA CYS A 159 -1.74 7.61 -9.31
C CYS A 159 -2.98 7.48 -8.42
N ASN A 160 -3.91 6.64 -8.84
CA ASN A 160 -5.06 6.25 -8.05
C ASN A 160 -4.98 4.74 -7.75
N MET A 161 -4.98 4.40 -6.47
CA MET A 161 -4.86 3.02 -5.98
C MET A 161 -6.20 2.46 -5.50
N LEU A 162 -7.32 2.97 -6.01
CA LEU A 162 -8.65 2.62 -5.53
C LEU A 162 -8.87 1.10 -5.48
N LYS A 163 -9.10 0.57 -4.27
CA LYS A 163 -9.36 -0.86 -4.02
C LYS A 163 -8.22 -1.80 -4.47
N THR A 164 -7.02 -1.27 -4.69
CA THR A 164 -5.85 -2.10 -4.99
C THR A 164 -5.51 -2.97 -3.78
N THR A 165 -5.18 -4.23 -4.04
CA THR A 165 -4.69 -5.17 -3.03
C THR A 165 -3.19 -5.35 -3.15
N VAL A 166 -2.48 -5.23 -2.04
CA VAL A 166 -1.02 -5.28 -1.95
C VAL A 166 -0.63 -6.24 -0.81
N ASN A 167 -0.15 -7.42 -1.15
CA ASN A 167 0.21 -8.45 -0.18
C ASN A 167 1.71 -8.73 -0.22
N GLU A 168 2.35 -8.75 0.95
CA GLU A 168 3.74 -9.23 1.11
C GLU A 168 4.73 -8.52 0.17
N CYS A 169 4.43 -7.27 -0.18
CA CYS A 169 5.28 -6.46 -1.04
C CYS A 169 6.30 -5.68 -0.21
N SER A 170 7.43 -5.34 -0.84
CA SER A 170 8.44 -4.48 -0.21
C SER A 170 8.48 -3.10 -0.86
N PHE A 171 8.10 -2.10 -0.09
CA PHE A 171 8.22 -0.68 -0.38
C PHE A 171 9.35 -0.14 0.50
N ALA A 172 10.34 0.46 -0.13
CA ALA A 172 11.40 1.17 0.57
C ALA A 172 11.78 2.38 -0.28
N ASP A 173 11.92 3.53 0.36
CA ASP A 173 12.29 4.79 -0.29
C ASP A 173 11.33 5.18 -1.44
N ASN A 174 10.05 4.91 -1.26
CA ASN A 174 9.01 5.21 -2.24
C ASN A 174 8.50 6.65 -2.14
N THR A 175 8.03 7.18 -3.27
CA THR A 175 7.34 8.47 -3.33
C THR A 175 5.96 8.30 -3.95
N PHE A 176 4.98 9.01 -3.38
CA PHE A 176 3.56 8.89 -3.73
C PHE A 176 2.95 10.24 -4.15
N ASP A 177 3.72 11.10 -4.81
CA ASP A 177 3.31 12.47 -5.12
C ASP A 177 1.93 12.55 -5.77
N GLN A 178 1.05 13.39 -5.23
CA GLN A 178 -0.32 13.58 -5.72
C GLN A 178 -1.15 12.29 -5.89
N SER A 179 -0.76 11.20 -5.23
CA SER A 179 -1.43 9.90 -5.37
C SER A 179 -2.48 9.66 -4.28
N ASP A 180 -3.50 8.88 -4.60
CA ASP A 180 -4.65 8.54 -3.75
C ASP A 180 -4.63 7.04 -3.40
N PHE A 181 -4.74 6.74 -2.11
CA PHE A 181 -4.76 5.39 -1.54
C PHE A 181 -6.11 5.04 -0.91
N THR A 182 -7.20 5.69 -1.33
CA THR A 182 -8.53 5.42 -0.79
C THR A 182 -8.94 3.96 -1.00
N GLN A 183 -9.40 3.31 0.06
CA GLN A 183 -9.85 1.91 0.06
C GLN A 183 -8.79 0.88 -0.35
N VAL A 184 -7.50 1.16 -0.17
CA VAL A 184 -6.47 0.13 -0.43
C VAL A 184 -6.50 -0.96 0.63
N PHE A 185 -6.14 -2.18 0.21
CA PHE A 185 -5.93 -3.32 1.09
C PHE A 185 -4.46 -3.71 1.05
N ILE A 186 -3.71 -3.36 2.08
CA ILE A 186 -2.30 -3.69 2.24
C ILE A 186 -2.14 -4.67 3.40
N ARG A 187 -1.48 -5.80 3.15
CA ARG A 187 -1.26 -6.83 4.16
C ARG A 187 0.18 -7.32 4.14
N ALA A 188 0.78 -7.42 5.33
CA ALA A 188 2.12 -7.99 5.51
C ALA A 188 3.19 -7.35 4.61
N ALA A 189 2.99 -6.09 4.20
CA ALA A 189 3.94 -5.35 3.39
C ALA A 189 4.94 -4.60 4.28
N ASP A 190 6.15 -4.44 3.76
CA ASP A 190 7.12 -3.49 4.29
C ASP A 190 6.91 -2.15 3.58
N LEU A 191 6.64 -1.10 4.35
CA LEU A 191 6.43 0.29 3.94
C LEU A 191 7.30 1.23 4.78
N SER A 192 8.28 0.67 5.49
CA SER A 192 9.13 1.39 6.42
C SER A 192 9.86 2.56 5.74
N GLY A 193 9.92 3.70 6.44
CA GLY A 193 10.58 4.91 5.96
C GLY A 193 9.90 5.63 4.78
N SER A 194 8.79 5.12 4.24
CA SER A 194 8.08 5.76 3.12
C SER A 194 7.49 7.13 3.51
N ASP A 195 7.28 8.01 2.52
CA ASP A 195 6.64 9.31 2.73
C ASP A 195 5.24 9.37 2.13
N PHE A 196 4.23 9.41 3.00
CA PHE A 196 2.83 9.61 2.68
C PHE A 196 2.33 11.00 3.06
N SER A 197 3.19 11.97 3.36
CA SER A 197 2.76 13.28 3.85
C SER A 197 1.74 13.95 2.91
N GLY A 198 0.63 14.41 3.48
CA GLY A 198 -0.48 15.05 2.76
C GLY A 198 -1.24 14.14 1.80
N ARG A 199 -1.09 12.81 1.89
CA ARG A 199 -1.84 11.85 1.06
C ARG A 199 -3.21 11.52 1.65
N VAL A 200 -4.08 10.99 0.80
CA VAL A 200 -5.38 10.42 1.17
C VAL A 200 -5.24 8.91 1.23
N ILE A 201 -5.56 8.30 2.38
CA ILE A 201 -5.48 6.86 2.65
C ILE A 201 -6.76 6.39 3.36
N CYS A 202 -7.85 7.13 3.22
CA CYS A 202 -9.14 6.88 3.89
C CYS A 202 -9.71 5.49 3.58
N LEU A 203 -10.45 4.94 4.53
CA LEU A 203 -11.17 3.66 4.38
C LEU A 203 -10.27 2.46 4.04
N SER A 204 -8.96 2.61 4.25
CA SER A 204 -7.97 1.60 3.86
C SER A 204 -7.69 0.62 4.99
N GLN A 205 -7.06 -0.49 4.64
CA GLN A 205 -6.61 -1.50 5.60
C GLN A 205 -5.12 -1.75 5.39
N LEU A 206 -4.30 -1.42 6.37
CA LEU A 206 -2.86 -1.68 6.42
C LEU A 206 -2.59 -2.64 7.58
N ILE A 207 -2.84 -3.93 7.36
CA ILE A 207 -2.87 -4.95 8.40
C ILE A 207 -1.54 -5.72 8.46
N ASN A 208 -1.00 -5.88 9.67
CA ASN A 208 0.28 -6.58 9.91
C ASN A 208 1.44 -6.05 9.04
N CYS A 209 1.45 -4.77 8.70
CA CYS A 209 2.49 -4.15 7.89
C CYS A 209 3.65 -3.67 8.77
N ASP A 210 4.84 -3.59 8.20
CA ASP A 210 5.91 -2.77 8.76
C ASP A 210 5.80 -1.35 8.20
N LEU A 211 5.46 -0.41 9.06
CA LEU A 211 5.30 1.01 8.75
C LEU A 211 6.29 1.84 9.59
N SER A 212 7.33 1.21 10.14
CA SER A 212 8.24 1.92 11.04
C SER A 212 8.90 3.12 10.34
N ASN A 213 8.97 4.25 11.06
CA ASN A 213 9.51 5.52 10.58
C ASN A 213 8.82 6.14 9.35
N THR A 214 7.64 5.64 8.95
CA THR A 214 6.87 6.22 7.84
C THR A 214 6.34 7.61 8.21
N GLN A 215 6.34 8.53 7.24
CA GLN A 215 5.83 9.90 7.40
C GLN A 215 4.37 9.98 6.97
N PHE A 216 3.48 10.37 7.89
CA PHE A 216 2.04 10.50 7.68
C PHE A 216 1.52 11.91 8.03
N ARG A 217 2.40 12.91 7.99
CA ARG A 217 2.03 14.28 8.36
C ARG A 217 0.90 14.78 7.48
N ARG A 218 -0.14 15.36 8.08
CA ARG A 218 -1.29 15.96 7.35
C ARG A 218 -2.02 14.98 6.42
N CYS A 219 -1.92 13.68 6.65
CA CYS A 219 -2.69 12.71 5.88
C CYS A 219 -4.17 12.73 6.26
N ASP A 220 -5.03 12.40 5.31
CA ASP A 220 -6.41 11.98 5.58
C ASP A 220 -6.45 10.44 5.66
N MET A 221 -6.65 9.90 6.86
CA MET A 221 -6.65 8.46 7.17
C MET A 221 -7.88 8.10 8.01
N ARG A 222 -8.99 8.82 7.78
CA ARG A 222 -10.25 8.52 8.43
C ARG A 222 -10.68 7.09 8.13
N GLN A 223 -11.09 6.39 9.18
CA GLN A 223 -11.55 5.00 9.13
C GLN A 223 -10.51 4.00 8.59
N THR A 224 -9.22 4.33 8.67
CA THR A 224 -8.13 3.44 8.25
C THR A 224 -7.80 2.42 9.34
N GLY A 225 -7.61 1.15 8.94
CA GLY A 225 -7.20 0.07 9.83
C GLY A 225 -5.70 -0.18 9.81
N PHE A 226 -5.08 -0.30 10.98
CA PHE A 226 -3.66 -0.56 11.21
C PHE A 226 -3.43 -1.77 12.14
N SER A 227 -4.43 -2.64 12.29
CA SER A 227 -4.41 -3.74 13.26
C SER A 227 -3.14 -4.60 13.15
N GLY A 228 -2.44 -4.76 14.27
CA GLY A 228 -1.22 -5.57 14.36
C GLY A 228 0.01 -5.01 13.62
N SER A 229 -0.07 -3.82 13.02
CA SER A 229 1.04 -3.21 12.28
C SER A 229 2.10 -2.60 13.20
N ASN A 230 3.34 -2.56 12.71
CA ASN A 230 4.45 -1.87 13.36
C ASN A 230 4.52 -0.42 12.88
N LEU A 231 4.15 0.53 13.74
CA LEU A 231 4.13 1.96 13.47
C LEU A 231 5.18 2.73 14.29
N ASN A 232 6.17 2.05 14.86
CA ASN A 232 7.16 2.69 15.73
C ASN A 232 7.89 3.83 14.99
N GLY A 233 8.03 4.98 15.66
CA GLY A 233 8.71 6.16 15.11
C GLY A 233 7.98 6.89 13.98
N CYS A 234 6.73 6.53 13.66
CA CYS A 234 5.92 7.26 12.68
C CYS A 234 5.67 8.71 13.10
N ASP A 235 5.40 9.54 12.09
CA ASP A 235 4.97 10.92 12.28
C ASP A 235 3.57 11.15 11.70
N PHE A 236 2.57 11.18 12.57
CA PHE A 236 1.16 11.47 12.29
C PHE A 236 0.79 12.93 12.64
N SER A 237 1.76 13.84 12.74
CA SER A 237 1.47 15.22 13.13
C SER A 237 0.46 15.87 12.17
N GLU A 238 -0.56 16.51 12.73
CA GLU A 238 -1.66 17.14 11.99
C GLU A 238 -2.48 16.19 11.09
N ALA A 239 -2.35 14.87 11.26
CA ALA A 239 -3.11 13.89 10.46
C ALA A 239 -4.54 13.69 10.97
N ASP A 240 -5.45 13.31 10.07
CA ASP A 240 -6.81 12.92 10.40
C ASP A 240 -6.94 11.40 10.49
N LEU A 241 -7.15 10.89 11.69
CA LEU A 241 -7.30 9.47 12.06
C LEU A 241 -8.67 9.23 12.72
N GLU A 242 -9.69 10.05 12.42
CA GLU A 242 -11.04 9.84 12.97
C GLU A 242 -11.51 8.40 12.68
N MET A 243 -11.95 7.69 13.72
CA MET A 243 -12.41 6.30 13.65
C MET A 243 -11.37 5.30 13.12
N ALA A 244 -10.07 5.63 13.16
CA ALA A 244 -9.01 4.70 12.81
C ALA A 244 -8.96 3.50 13.78
N ASN A 245 -8.59 2.33 13.26
CA ASN A 245 -8.42 1.12 14.07
C ASN A 245 -6.93 0.82 14.25
N LEU A 246 -6.40 1.08 15.43
CA LEU A 246 -5.01 0.85 15.86
C LEU A 246 -4.93 -0.31 16.89
N TYR A 247 -5.91 -1.23 16.88
CA TYR A 247 -5.94 -2.37 17.80
C TYR A 247 -4.65 -3.19 17.73
N GLN A 248 -4.01 -3.39 18.88
CA GLN A 248 -2.72 -4.11 19.02
C GLN A 248 -1.58 -3.57 18.15
N ALA A 249 -1.67 -2.33 17.65
CA ALA A 249 -0.58 -1.72 16.90
C ALA A 249 0.61 -1.38 17.82
N ARG A 250 1.83 -1.47 17.28
CA ARG A 250 3.06 -1.04 17.97
C ARG A 250 3.36 0.39 17.58
N LEU A 251 3.28 1.31 18.53
CA LEU A 251 3.28 2.76 18.29
C LEU A 251 4.34 3.47 19.15
N SER A 252 5.41 2.81 19.56
CA SER A 252 6.39 3.44 20.46
C SER A 252 7.10 4.61 19.76
N GLY A 253 7.21 5.74 20.47
CA GLY A 253 7.91 6.94 19.98
C GLY A 253 7.18 7.68 18.86
N VAL A 254 5.89 7.44 18.66
CA VAL A 254 5.12 8.06 17.57
C VAL A 254 4.73 9.49 17.89
N LYS A 255 4.74 10.35 16.86
CA LYS A 255 4.27 11.74 16.94
C LYS A 255 2.84 11.84 16.45
N PHE A 256 1.91 12.19 17.33
CA PHE A 256 0.51 12.51 17.06
C PHE A 256 0.22 13.99 17.33
N HIS A 257 1.23 14.87 17.25
CA HIS A 257 1.06 16.30 17.56
C HIS A 257 -0.09 16.90 16.74
N ALA A 258 -1.10 17.44 17.42
CA ALA A 258 -2.29 18.00 16.78
C ALA A 258 -3.05 17.05 15.83
N ALA A 259 -2.88 15.74 15.97
CA ALA A 259 -3.61 14.74 15.17
C ALA A 259 -5.07 14.60 15.64
N ASN A 260 -5.97 14.29 14.72
CA ASN A 260 -7.36 13.95 15.03
C ASN A 260 -7.53 12.44 15.22
N LEU A 261 -7.69 11.99 16.46
CA LEU A 261 -7.89 10.58 16.85
C LEU A 261 -9.32 10.35 17.40
N GLN A 262 -10.27 11.20 17.07
CA GLN A 262 -11.64 11.08 17.58
C GLN A 262 -12.22 9.71 17.25
N LYS A 263 -12.78 9.04 18.27
CA LYS A 263 -13.36 7.70 18.16
C LYS A 263 -12.39 6.62 17.66
N ALA A 264 -11.08 6.87 17.62
CA ALA A 264 -10.10 5.87 17.22
C ALA A 264 -10.03 4.73 18.27
N SER A 265 -9.80 3.50 17.81
CA SER A 265 -9.56 2.36 18.69
C SER A 265 -8.06 2.11 18.82
N LEU A 266 -7.51 2.36 20.01
CA LEU A 266 -6.13 2.05 20.39
C LEU A 266 -6.09 0.97 21.49
N GLN A 267 -7.13 0.14 21.57
CA GLN A 267 -7.22 -0.89 22.60
C GLN A 267 -6.03 -1.86 22.51
N SER A 268 -5.38 -2.11 23.66
CA SER A 268 -4.17 -2.94 23.75
C SER A 268 -3.00 -2.53 22.85
N ALA A 269 -2.97 -1.27 22.37
CA ALA A 269 -1.86 -0.74 21.60
C ALA A 269 -0.68 -0.34 22.51
N ASP A 270 0.53 -0.35 21.97
CA ASP A 270 1.74 0.13 22.66
C ASP A 270 2.09 1.55 22.21
N ILE A 271 1.53 2.57 22.86
CA ILE A 271 1.81 3.98 22.59
C ILE A 271 2.80 4.57 23.60
N ASN A 272 3.76 3.79 24.09
CA ASN A 272 4.78 4.28 25.03
C ASN A 272 5.67 5.37 24.40
N SER A 273 5.94 6.43 25.18
CA SER A 273 6.79 7.56 24.78
C SER A 273 6.28 8.31 23.54
N CYS A 274 4.96 8.37 23.36
CA CYS A 274 4.35 9.11 22.26
C CYS A 274 4.13 10.59 22.58
N ASP A 275 4.18 11.43 21.55
CA ASP A 275 3.76 12.83 21.62
C ASP A 275 2.33 12.98 21.08
N LEU A 276 1.35 13.02 21.97
CA LEU A 276 -0.06 13.34 21.67
C LEU A 276 -0.41 14.79 22.07
N SER A 277 0.57 15.69 22.15
CA SER A 277 0.29 17.08 22.51
C SER A 277 -0.67 17.72 21.51
N LYS A 278 -1.69 18.42 22.03
CA LYS A 278 -2.78 19.04 21.26
C LYS A 278 -3.62 18.07 20.43
N ALA A 279 -3.48 16.75 20.60
CA ALA A 279 -4.26 15.78 19.86
C ALA A 279 -5.74 15.77 20.28
N GLU A 280 -6.60 15.38 19.35
CA GLU A 280 -8.05 15.27 19.55
C GLU A 280 -8.44 13.81 19.77
N LEU A 281 -8.65 13.40 21.02
CA LEU A 281 -8.93 12.00 21.40
C LEU A 281 -10.36 11.79 21.89
N ALA A 282 -11.28 12.71 21.59
CA ALA A 282 -12.64 12.61 22.09
C ALA A 282 -13.28 11.27 21.68
N MET A 283 -13.81 10.54 22.66
CA MET A 283 -14.37 9.18 22.51
C MET A 283 -13.40 8.10 22.01
N ALA A 284 -12.09 8.34 21.99
CA ALA A 284 -11.10 7.33 21.66
C ALA A 284 -11.06 6.22 22.73
N GLN A 285 -10.70 5.00 22.31
CA GLN A 285 -10.63 3.82 23.16
C GLN A 285 -9.17 3.41 23.39
N LEU A 286 -8.64 3.65 24.58
CA LEU A 286 -7.29 3.26 25.01
C LEU A 286 -7.29 2.16 26.07
N THR A 287 -8.39 1.41 26.20
CA THR A 287 -8.51 0.35 27.22
C THR A 287 -7.35 -0.64 27.11
N LYS A 288 -6.63 -0.87 28.22
CA LYS A 288 -5.42 -1.73 28.30
C LYS A 288 -4.24 -1.29 27.41
N ALA A 289 -4.24 -0.08 26.85
CA ALA A 289 -3.09 0.44 26.12
C ALA A 289 -1.90 0.68 27.06
N ASN A 290 -0.69 0.50 26.56
CA ASN A 290 0.52 0.94 27.25
C ASN A 290 0.79 2.40 26.86
N ILE A 291 0.56 3.33 27.78
CA ILE A 291 0.63 4.77 27.51
C ILE A 291 1.70 5.51 28.33
N GLN A 292 2.60 4.75 28.96
CA GLN A 292 3.67 5.28 29.80
C GLN A 292 4.53 6.29 29.05
N LEU A 293 5.12 7.23 29.78
CA LEU A 293 6.04 8.26 29.25
C LEU A 293 5.45 9.17 28.15
N SER A 294 4.14 9.09 27.91
CA SER A 294 3.51 9.81 26.79
C SER A 294 3.06 11.21 27.19
N ILE A 295 3.08 12.11 26.21
CA ILE A 295 2.73 13.52 26.36
C ILE A 295 1.33 13.74 25.81
N PHE A 296 0.38 14.07 26.65
CA PHE A 296 -1.00 14.46 26.33
C PHE A 296 -1.24 15.96 26.60
N SER A 297 -0.18 16.77 26.61
CA SER A 297 -0.29 18.17 26.98
C SER A 297 -1.22 18.93 26.03
N SER A 298 -2.20 19.64 26.57
CA SER A 298 -3.27 20.32 25.83
C SER A 298 -4.11 19.41 24.92
N ALA A 299 -4.10 18.09 25.12
CA ALA A 299 -4.94 17.16 24.37
C ALA A 299 -6.40 17.23 24.85
N ARG A 300 -7.35 16.96 23.95
CA ARG A 300 -8.77 16.80 24.30
C ARG A 300 -9.09 15.32 24.47
N LEU A 301 -9.30 14.90 25.71
CA LEU A 301 -9.58 13.53 26.14
C LEU A 301 -11.05 13.34 26.56
N THR A 302 -11.96 14.17 26.03
CA THR A 302 -13.38 14.14 26.39
C THR A 302 -13.98 12.76 26.09
N TYR A 303 -14.56 12.08 27.10
CA TYR A 303 -15.10 10.71 26.98
C TYR A 303 -14.09 9.63 26.57
N THR A 304 -12.79 9.91 26.56
CA THR A 304 -11.77 8.92 26.22
C THR A 304 -11.75 7.79 27.25
N ASP A 305 -11.69 6.54 26.79
CA ASP A 305 -11.65 5.37 27.67
C ASP A 305 -10.20 4.93 27.90
N MET A 306 -9.62 5.26 29.06
CA MET A 306 -8.29 4.84 29.50
C MET A 306 -8.37 3.79 30.61
N SER A 307 -9.45 3.01 30.66
CA SER A 307 -9.62 1.97 31.68
C SER A 307 -8.53 0.90 31.58
N HIS A 308 -8.08 0.38 32.72
CA HIS A 308 -7.04 -0.65 32.81
C HIS A 308 -5.68 -0.25 32.21
N THR A 309 -5.36 1.05 32.17
CA THR A 309 -4.08 1.57 31.67
C THR A 309 -3.08 1.85 32.80
N LEU A 310 -1.78 1.82 32.46
CA LEU A 310 -0.70 2.28 33.34
C LEU A 310 -0.30 3.70 32.94
N LEU A 311 -0.65 4.65 33.81
CA LEU A 311 -0.33 6.07 33.68
C LEU A 311 0.96 6.35 34.48
N PHE A 312 2.10 5.93 33.94
CA PHE A 312 3.41 6.15 34.56
C PHE A 312 4.17 7.25 33.81
N GLN A 313 4.54 8.32 34.52
CA GLN A 313 5.31 9.44 33.97
C GLN A 313 4.67 10.10 32.73
N CYS A 314 3.35 10.11 32.63
CA CYS A 314 2.63 10.80 31.56
C CYS A 314 2.50 12.30 31.85
N ASP A 315 2.50 13.13 30.80
CA ASP A 315 2.21 14.57 30.92
C ASP A 315 0.81 14.90 30.40
N PHE A 316 -0.12 15.20 31.30
CA PHE A 316 -1.48 15.61 30.98
C PHE A 316 -1.69 17.12 31.09
N SER A 317 -0.63 17.92 31.19
CA SER A 317 -0.74 19.36 31.48
C SER A 317 -1.68 20.09 30.50
N ASN A 318 -2.62 20.87 31.02
CA ASN A 318 -3.65 21.60 30.27
C ASN A 318 -4.61 20.72 29.43
N SER A 319 -4.67 19.41 29.66
CA SER A 319 -5.58 18.53 28.92
C SER A 319 -7.04 18.66 29.40
N ASP A 320 -7.98 18.42 28.48
CA ASP A 320 -9.41 18.29 28.79
C ASP A 320 -9.78 16.81 29.00
N MET A 321 -9.88 16.42 30.26
CA MET A 321 -10.24 15.12 30.78
C MET A 321 -11.74 14.95 31.06
N SER A 322 -12.60 15.84 30.56
CA SER A 322 -14.05 15.81 30.83
C SER A 322 -14.66 14.45 30.48
N MET A 323 -15.22 13.76 31.47
CA MET A 323 -15.84 12.43 31.30
C MET A 323 -14.88 11.34 30.79
N ALA A 324 -13.56 11.57 30.79
CA ALA A 324 -12.58 10.53 30.51
C ALA A 324 -12.71 9.41 31.55
N LYS A 325 -12.58 8.14 31.14
CA LYS A 325 -12.71 6.99 32.04
C LYS A 325 -11.34 6.50 32.46
N LEU A 326 -11.15 6.37 33.76
CA LEU A 326 -9.93 5.94 34.45
C LEU A 326 -10.24 4.72 35.34
N HIS A 327 -11.14 3.85 34.88
CA HIS A 327 -11.54 2.68 35.65
C HIS A 327 -10.37 1.69 35.75
N GLU A 328 -9.97 1.34 36.97
CA GLU A 328 -8.82 0.45 37.23
C GLU A 328 -7.52 0.90 36.53
N SER A 329 -7.35 2.21 36.27
CA SER A 329 -6.06 2.76 35.83
C SER A 329 -5.14 3.00 37.02
N PHE A 330 -3.84 2.81 36.83
CA PHE A 330 -2.83 3.10 37.85
C PHE A 330 -2.05 4.37 37.49
N GLU A 331 -2.06 5.36 38.39
CA GLU A 331 -1.43 6.67 38.20
C GLU A 331 -0.18 6.81 39.08
N GLU A 332 0.99 7.00 38.46
CA GLU A 332 2.25 7.28 39.15
C GLU A 332 3.08 8.32 38.39
N LYS A 333 3.58 9.34 39.10
CA LYS A 333 4.47 10.40 38.57
C LYS A 333 3.92 11.14 37.34
N CYS A 334 2.60 11.22 37.19
CA CYS A 334 1.97 12.00 36.12
C CYS A 334 1.97 13.50 36.43
N LEU A 335 2.08 14.32 35.37
CA LEU A 335 1.91 15.77 35.44
C LEU A 335 0.47 16.15 35.10
N TRP A 336 -0.17 16.94 35.96
CA TRP A 336 -1.58 17.34 35.83
C TRP A 336 -1.79 18.86 35.78
N ASN A 337 -0.71 19.64 35.62
CA ASN A 337 -0.77 21.09 35.75
C ASN A 337 -1.73 21.70 34.73
N GLY A 338 -2.81 22.34 35.20
CA GLY A 338 -3.84 22.94 34.35
C GLY A 338 -4.82 21.94 33.72
N ALA A 339 -4.66 20.63 33.94
CA ALA A 339 -5.63 19.63 33.50
C ALA A 339 -6.88 19.66 34.38
N ASN A 340 -8.07 19.50 33.79
CA ASN A 340 -9.32 19.36 34.55
C ASN A 340 -9.54 17.90 35.03
N ARG A 341 -8.51 17.27 35.61
CA ARG A 341 -8.49 15.87 36.07
C ARG A 341 -9.68 15.47 36.96
N SER A 342 -10.26 16.40 37.72
CA SER A 342 -11.45 16.18 38.56
C SER A 342 -12.72 15.88 37.76
N ALA A 343 -12.76 16.20 36.46
CA ALA A 343 -13.88 15.90 35.57
C ALA A 343 -13.83 14.48 34.97
N ALA A 344 -12.74 13.74 35.20
CA ALA A 344 -12.61 12.34 34.81
C ALA A 344 -13.34 11.41 35.78
N GLN A 345 -13.81 10.28 35.26
CA GLN A 345 -14.49 9.22 36.00
C GLN A 345 -13.47 8.22 36.52
N GLY A 346 -13.37 8.06 37.85
CA GLY A 346 -12.52 7.05 38.48
C GLY A 346 -13.11 5.63 38.43
N THR A 347 -12.55 4.73 39.23
CA THR A 347 -12.99 3.33 39.32
C THR A 347 -14.47 3.20 39.71
N ASN A 348 -15.25 2.58 38.82
CA ASN A 348 -16.58 2.08 39.15
C ASN A 348 -16.48 0.77 39.95
N GLU A 349 -16.84 0.81 41.24
CA GLU A 349 -16.78 -0.33 42.16
C GLU A 349 -17.73 -1.49 41.79
N GLN A 350 -18.89 -1.20 41.20
CA GLN A 350 -19.83 -2.24 40.76
C GLN A 350 -19.25 -2.99 39.56
N LEU A 351 -18.68 -2.25 38.60
CA LEU A 351 -18.00 -2.83 37.44
C LEU A 351 -16.80 -3.66 37.89
N LYS A 352 -15.97 -3.12 38.79
CA LYS A 352 -14.81 -3.82 39.37
C LYS A 352 -15.19 -5.17 39.97
N ARG A 353 -16.24 -5.21 40.80
CA ARG A 353 -16.75 -6.45 41.40
C ARG A 353 -17.23 -7.46 40.35
N ALA A 354 -17.88 -6.99 39.29
CA ALA A 354 -18.34 -7.85 38.20
C ALA A 354 -17.17 -8.44 37.37
N GLU A 355 -16.13 -7.65 37.11
CA GLU A 355 -14.92 -8.09 36.43
C GLU A 355 -14.12 -9.11 37.26
N GLN A 356 -14.08 -8.95 38.59
CA GLN A 356 -13.40 -9.87 39.50
C GLN A 356 -14.11 -11.22 39.66
N TRP A 357 -15.45 -11.26 39.54
CA TRP A 357 -16.19 -12.53 39.52
C TRP A 357 -15.89 -13.34 38.25
N SER A 358 -15.66 -12.67 37.12
CA SER A 358 -15.50 -13.33 35.82
C SER A 358 -14.09 -13.93 35.57
N LYS A 359 -13.16 -13.81 36.54
CA LYS A 359 -11.81 -14.39 36.52
C LYS A 359 -11.76 -15.58 37.46
#